data_AF-A0A350DJJ1-F1
#
_entry.id   AF-A0A350DJJ1-F1
#
_cell.length_a   1.000
_cell.length_b   1.000
_cell.length_c   1.000
_cell.angle_alpha   90.00
_cell.angle_beta   90.00
_cell.angle_gamma   90.00
#
_symmetry.space_group_name_H-M   'P 1'
#
loop_
_entity.id
_entity.type
_entity.pdbx_description
1 polymer ?
#
loop_
_entity_poly.entity_id
_entity_poly.type
_entity_poly.pdbx_seq_one_letter_code
_entity_poly.pdbx_strand_id
1 'polypeptide(L)'
;MNKQKKGFVLAEATLAEINKQLKINLFTIVVLIVMLVLNTAQFMKEYSLLYGALIAVMAFFLFIMAKSRTMLMMRKQQLTK
;
A
#
# COMPACT_ATOMS: atom_id res chain seq x y z
N MET A 1 -26.80 14.05 14.23
CA MET A 1 -26.34 12.64 14.44
C MET A 1 -24.96 12.50 13.81
N ASN A 2 -23.89 12.63 14.61
CA ASN A 2 -22.51 12.57 14.11
C ASN A 2 -22.18 11.13 13.69
N LYS A 3 -22.16 10.86 12.39
CA LYS A 3 -21.62 9.60 11.85
C LYS A 3 -20.11 9.60 12.06
N GLN A 4 -19.65 9.17 13.23
CA GLN A 4 -18.25 8.79 13.42
C GLN A 4 -17.93 7.75 12.35
N LYS A 5 -17.03 8.10 11.42
CA LYS A 5 -16.55 7.17 10.41
C LYS A 5 -15.86 6.02 11.14
N LYS A 6 -16.56 4.90 11.34
CA LYS A 6 -15.92 3.65 11.77
C LYS A 6 -14.79 3.38 10.78
N GLY A 7 -13.58 3.19 11.30
CA GLY A 7 -12.41 2.88 10.48
C GLY A 7 -12.63 1.61 9.65
N PHE A 8 -11.81 1.41 8.62
CA PHE A 8 -11.88 0.19 7.85
C PHE A 8 -11.49 -1.02 8.73
N VAL A 9 -12.43 -1.94 8.93
CA VAL A 9 -12.21 -3.20 9.64
C VAL A 9 -12.41 -4.35 8.65
N LEU A 10 -11.35 -5.09 8.35
CA LEU A 10 -11.37 -6.12 7.29
C LEU A 10 -12.45 -7.21 7.50
N ALA A 11 -12.68 -7.61 8.76
CA ALA A 11 -13.66 -8.64 9.10
C ALA A 11 -15.10 -8.21 8.80
N GLU A 12 -15.42 -6.93 9.04
CA GLU A 12 -16.75 -6.34 8.87
C GLU A 12 -16.94 -5.69 7.49
N ALA A 13 -15.88 -5.60 6.69
CA ALA A 13 -15.88 -4.84 5.44
C ALA A 13 -16.81 -5.44 4.38
N THR A 14 -17.58 -4.56 3.75
CA THR A 14 -18.39 -4.88 2.58
C THR A 14 -17.53 -5.04 1.32
N LEU A 15 -18.09 -5.68 0.29
CA LEU A 15 -17.43 -5.82 -1.01
C LEU A 15 -17.05 -4.47 -1.63
N ALA A 16 -17.89 -3.44 -1.45
CA ALA A 16 -17.63 -2.09 -1.93
C ALA A 16 -16.43 -1.45 -1.21
N GLU A 17 -16.33 -1.60 0.11
CA GLU A 17 -15.21 -1.07 0.90
C GLU A 17 -13.91 -1.78 0.56
N ILE A 18 -13.93 -3.10 0.36
CA ILE A 18 -12.74 -3.86 -0.05
C ILE A 18 -12.29 -3.43 -1.45
N ASN A 19 -13.21 -3.27 -2.41
CA ASN A 19 -12.86 -2.78 -3.74
C ASN A 19 -12.29 -1.36 -3.70
N LYS A 20 -12.82 -0.48 -2.84
CA LYS A 20 -12.24 0.85 -2.60
C LYS A 20 -10.84 0.75 -2.03
N GLN A 21 -10.61 -0.11 -1.03
CA GLN A 21 -9.30 -0.29 -0.41
C GLN A 21 -8.28 -0.90 -1.39
N LEU A 22 -8.69 -1.81 -2.27
CA LEU A 22 -7.85 -2.37 -3.34
C LEU A 22 -7.40 -1.31 -4.35
N LYS A 23 -8.26 -0.34 -4.69
CA LYS A 23 -7.91 0.79 -5.55
C LYS A 23 -6.91 1.72 -4.87
N ILE A 24 -7.16 2.08 -3.60
CA ILE A 24 -6.26 2.92 -2.80
C ILE A 24 -4.90 2.24 -2.66
N ASN A 25 -4.89 0.96 -2.29
CA ASN A 25 -3.67 0.18 -2.16
C ASN A 25 -2.85 0.12 -3.46
N LEU A 26 -3.51 -0.07 -4.62
CA LEU A 26 -2.83 -0.02 -5.93
C LEU A 26 -2.21 1.34 -6.20
N PHE A 27 -2.97 2.41 -5.96
CA PHE A 27 -2.48 3.77 -6.14
C PHE A 27 -1.24 4.04 -5.27
N THR A 28 -1.28 3.66 -3.99
CA THR A 28 -0.14 3.82 -3.08
C THR A 28 1.07 3.00 -3.53
N ILE A 29 0.89 1.77 -4.03
CA ILE A 29 1.99 0.97 -4.59
C ILE A 29 2.64 1.70 -5.77
N VAL A 30 1.85 2.24 -6.70
CA VAL A 30 2.38 2.99 -7.86
C VAL A 30 3.18 4.19 -7.40
N VAL A 31 2.66 4.98 -6.45
CA VAL A 31 3.38 6.15 -5.90
C VAL A 31 4.69 5.73 -5.23
N LEU A 32 4.68 4.66 -4.43
CA LEU A 32 5.88 4.14 -3.78
C LEU A 32 6.94 3.67 -4.80
N ILE A 33 6.53 3.01 -5.88
CA ILE A 33 7.45 2.59 -6.95
C ILE A 33 8.09 3.81 -7.62
N VAL A 34 7.30 4.85 -7.95
CA VAL A 34 7.84 6.08 -8.56
C VAL A 34 8.85 6.73 -7.62
N MET A 35 8.53 6.87 -6.34
CA MET A 35 9.47 7.44 -5.36
C MET A 35 10.71 6.57 -5.18
N LEU A 36 10.58 5.25 -5.20
CA LEU A 36 11.72 4.34 -5.11
C LEU A 36 12.69 4.54 -6.27
N VAL A 37 12.18 4.68 -7.49
CA VAL A 37 13.00 4.96 -8.68
C VAL A 37 13.75 6.29 -8.53
N LEU A 38 13.06 7.35 -8.09
CA LEU A 38 13.69 8.66 -7.87
C LEU A 38 14.78 8.62 -6.80
N ASN A 39 14.50 7.98 -5.65
CA ASN A 39 15.49 7.81 -4.59
C ASN A 39 16.67 6.95 -5.04
N THR A 40 16.45 5.93 -5.87
CA THR A 40 17.51 5.10 -6.44
C THR A 40 18.39 5.89 -7.40
N ALA A 41 17.79 6.70 -8.28
CA ALA A 41 18.55 7.57 -9.18
C ALA A 41 19.43 8.55 -8.40
N GLN A 42 18.88 9.14 -7.34
CA GLN A 42 19.60 10.08 -6.48
C GLN A 42 20.69 9.38 -5.65
N PHE A 43 20.43 8.17 -5.16
CA PHE A 43 21.45 7.33 -4.51
C PHE A 43 22.62 7.01 -5.45
N MET A 44 22.33 6.63 -6.70
CA MET A 44 23.38 6.33 -7.69
C MET A 44 24.23 7.56 -8.05
N LYS A 45 23.65 8.76 -7.97
CA LYS A 45 24.35 10.02 -8.23
C LYS A 45 25.25 10.45 -7.08
N GLU A 46 24.75 10.34 -5.84
CA GLU A 46 25.40 10.96 -4.67
C GLU A 46 26.01 9.94 -3.69
N TYR A 47 25.75 8.64 -3.88
CA TYR A 47 26.12 7.55 -2.96
C TYR A 47 25.78 7.83 -1.49
N SER A 48 24.73 8.63 -1.27
CA SER A 48 24.36 9.11 0.05
C SER A 48 23.62 8.03 0.84
N LEU A 49 24.13 7.74 2.05
CA LEU A 49 23.55 6.77 2.98
C LEU A 49 22.07 7.04 3.29
N LEU A 50 21.64 8.31 3.28
CA LEU A 50 20.25 8.69 3.52
C LEU A 50 19.33 8.15 2.41
N TYR A 51 19.71 8.28 1.14
CA TYR A 51 18.91 7.73 0.04
C TYR A 51 18.92 6.19 0.06
N GLY A 52 20.03 5.57 0.44
CA GLY A 52 20.10 4.12 0.68
C GLY A 52 19.12 3.65 1.76
N ALA A 53 19.05 4.36 2.90
CA ALA A 53 18.10 4.06 3.97
C ALA A 53 16.65 4.27 3.51
N LEU A 54 16.35 5.34 2.77
CA LEU A 54 15.02 5.60 2.22
C LEU A 54 14.56 4.48 1.27
N ILE A 55 15.46 3.98 0.41
CA ILE A 55 15.18 2.85 -0.49
C ILE A 55 14.79 1.60 0.33
N ALA A 56 15.54 1.28 1.38
CA ALA A 56 15.22 0.13 2.24
C ALA A 56 13.86 0.26 2.94
N VAL A 57 13.55 1.45 3.48
CA VAL A 57 12.24 1.74 4.10
C VAL A 57 11.11 1.63 3.08
N MET A 58 11.30 2.15 1.87
CA MET A 58 10.31 2.06 0.80
C MET A 58 10.09 0.61 0.32
N ALA A 59 11.15 -0.18 0.20
CA ALA A 59 11.04 -1.60 -0.12
C ALA A 59 10.23 -2.36 0.95
N PHE A 60 10.45 -2.05 2.22
CA PHE A 60 9.67 -2.60 3.33
C PHE A 60 8.19 -2.21 3.24
N PHE A 61 7.87 -0.95 2.95
CA PHE A 61 6.47 -0.54 2.77
C PHE A 61 5.81 -1.19 1.55
N LEU A 62 6.53 -1.33 0.43
CA LEU A 62 6.05 -2.07 -0.73
C LEU A 62 5.71 -3.52 -0.39
N PHE A 63 6.56 -4.18 0.40
CA PHE A 63 6.31 -5.54 0.88
C PHE A 63 5.02 -5.61 1.72
N ILE A 64 4.83 -4.70 2.68
CA ILE A 64 3.61 -4.64 3.49
C ILE A 64 2.38 -4.39 2.61
N MET A 65 2.47 -3.45 1.66
CA MET A 65 1.36 -3.10 0.78
C MET A 65 0.96 -4.25 -0.14
N ALA A 66 1.94 -5.00 -0.67
CA ALA A 66 1.70 -6.21 -1.44
C ALA A 66 1.00 -7.28 -0.59
N LYS A 67 1.47 -7.52 0.63
CA LYS A 67 0.82 -8.47 1.57
C LYS A 67 -0.62 -8.06 1.91
N SER A 68 -0.84 -6.78 2.19
CA SER A 68 -2.16 -6.21 2.46
C SER A 68 -3.12 -6.41 1.28
N ARG A 69 -2.63 -6.22 0.05
CA ARG A 69 -3.40 -6.47 -1.17
C ARG A 69 -3.88 -7.92 -1.28
N THR A 70 -2.98 -8.88 -1.03
CA THR A 70 -3.32 -10.32 -1.05
C THR A 70 -4.43 -10.62 -0.05
N MET A 71 -4.37 -10.05 1.14
CA MET A 71 -5.40 -10.21 2.17
C MET A 71 -6.76 -9.62 1.75
N LEU A 72 -6.77 -8.43 1.15
CA LEU A 72 -7.98 -7.81 0.60
C LEU A 72 -8.58 -8.65 -0.54
N MET A 73 -7.76 -9.21 -1.41
CA MET A 73 -8.19 -10.09 -2.51
C MET A 73 -8.82 -11.39 -1.98
N MET A 74 -8.24 -12.01 -0.96
CA MET A 74 -8.81 -13.19 -0.32
C MET A 74 -10.19 -12.88 0.29
N ARG A 75 -10.32 -11.75 1.02
CA ARG A 75 -11.62 -11.33 1.58
C ARG A 75 -12.65 -11.04 0.48
N LYS A 76 -12.24 -10.39 -0.61
CA LYS A 76 -13.08 -10.17 -1.79
C LYS A 76 -13.61 -11.49 -2.37
N GLN A 77 -12.74 -12.49 -2.53
CA GLN A 77 -13.14 -13.81 -3.04
C GLN A 77 -14.14 -14.50 -2.12
N GLN A 78 -13.99 -14.39 -0.79
CA GLN A 78 -14.94 -14.96 0.17
C GLN A 78 -16.33 -14.30 0.11
N LEU A 79 -16.41 -13.00 -0.18
CA LEU A 79 -17.68 -12.26 -0.25
C LEU A 79 -18.36 -12.32 -1.63
N THR A 80 -17.66 -12.87 -2.64
CA THR A 80 -18.18 -13.02 -4.01
C THR A 80 -18.56 -14.47 -4.33
N LYS A 81 -18.18 -15.42 -3.45
CA LYS A 81 -18.69 -16.78 -3.44
C LYS A 81 -20.00 -16.83 -2.66
#